data_AF-A0A383A2E8-F1
#
_entry.id   AF-A0A383A2E8-F1
#
_cell.length_a   1.000
_cell.length_b   1.000
_cell.length_c   1.000
_cell.angle_alpha   90.00
_cell.angle_beta   90.00
_cell.angle_gamma   90.00
#
_symmetry.space_group_name_H-M   'P 1'
#
loop_
_entity.id
_entity.type
_entity.pdbx_description
1 polymer ?
#
loop_
_entity_poly.entity_id
_entity_poly.type
_entity_poly.pdbx_seq_one_letter_code
_entity_poly.pdbx_strand_id
1 'polypeptide(L)'
;KFQFLHWDSDLAYGNASSKLYQGMPGFSSYIVKPYNKRLFYSYLAEFTENYTYNSPRMNAWLAAEERVSNSYSSRASEYKSFFSSRRNTVKSELGTNYSRKKFEITTNKGNTMNFASDRIELKGTSPYGVIKLKVEGHPEAQPVWTGLTSWAINGIQLHEGGQTVKVLGTDQWGSVRSQDEIKINKSGNSAPVAILKSQPASWNVPTDSVLQLDARESYDPEGQALVFDWSASHLKEIELRPYGQARAEAVFTR
;
A
#
# COMPACT_ATOMS: atom_id res chain seq x y z
N LYS A 1 4.57 -17.31 10.74
CA LYS A 1 3.34 -16.89 10.01
C LYS A 1 2.74 -18.15 9.38
N PHE A 2 1.41 -18.28 9.36
CA PHE A 2 0.73 -19.39 8.69
C PHE A 2 0.18 -18.94 7.34
N GLN A 3 0.10 -19.86 6.38
CA GLN A 3 -0.48 -19.64 5.06
C GLN A 3 -1.36 -20.84 4.69
N PHE A 4 -2.47 -20.59 4.01
CA PHE A 4 -3.29 -21.64 3.43
C PHE A 4 -2.73 -22.06 2.07
N LEU A 5 -2.56 -23.37 1.88
CA LEU A 5 -2.25 -23.97 0.58
C LEU A 5 -3.48 -24.69 0.09
N HIS A 6 -3.82 -24.43 -1.16
CA HIS A 6 -4.96 -25.04 -1.82
C HIS A 6 -4.62 -26.49 -2.24
N TRP A 7 -5.56 -27.41 -2.03
CA TRP A 7 -5.46 -28.83 -2.37
C TRP A 7 -6.84 -29.35 -2.81
N ASP A 8 -6.85 -30.36 -3.68
CA ASP A 8 -8.04 -31.13 -4.10
C ASP A 8 -9.22 -30.28 -4.58
N SER A 9 -9.11 -29.76 -5.81
CA SER A 9 -10.06 -28.82 -6.39
C SER A 9 -10.69 -29.30 -7.69
N ASP A 10 -10.75 -30.60 -7.88
CA ASP A 10 -11.42 -31.24 -9.01
C ASP A 10 -12.94 -30.99 -8.99
N LEU A 11 -13.54 -30.82 -7.81
CA LEU A 11 -14.94 -30.39 -7.61
C LEU A 11 -15.17 -28.86 -7.74
N ALA A 12 -14.19 -28.10 -8.24
CA ALA A 12 -14.36 -26.68 -8.51
C ALA A 12 -15.23 -26.43 -9.77
N TYR A 13 -15.54 -25.15 -10.04
CA TYR A 13 -16.24 -24.72 -11.25
C TYR A 13 -17.68 -25.25 -11.45
N GLY A 14 -18.33 -25.71 -10.37
CA GLY A 14 -19.75 -26.09 -10.38
C GLY A 14 -20.70 -24.89 -10.42
N ASN A 15 -21.50 -24.69 -9.36
CA ASN A 15 -22.49 -23.62 -9.32
C ASN A 15 -21.84 -22.22 -9.26
N ALA A 16 -21.93 -21.47 -10.37
CA ALA A 16 -21.40 -20.11 -10.49
C ALA A 16 -22.05 -19.09 -9.55
N SER A 17 -23.19 -19.42 -8.93
CA SER A 17 -23.92 -18.58 -7.98
C SER A 17 -23.64 -18.93 -6.50
N SER A 18 -22.81 -19.93 -6.20
CA SER A 18 -22.44 -20.30 -4.82
C SER A 18 -21.82 -19.13 -4.05
N LYS A 19 -21.91 -19.10 -2.72
CA LYS A 19 -21.28 -18.01 -1.94
C LYS A 19 -19.78 -17.94 -2.20
N LEU A 20 -19.21 -16.74 -2.14
CA LEU A 20 -17.77 -16.51 -2.36
C LEU A 20 -16.92 -16.92 -1.15
N TYR A 21 -17.52 -16.96 0.03
CA TYR A 21 -16.93 -17.43 1.27
C TYR A 21 -18.05 -17.98 2.17
N GLN A 22 -17.95 -19.24 2.58
CA GLN A 22 -18.84 -19.88 3.56
C GLN A 22 -18.21 -21.20 4.04
N GLY A 23 -18.74 -21.79 5.11
CA GLY A 23 -18.59 -23.23 5.39
C GLY A 23 -17.66 -23.58 6.53
N MET A 24 -16.67 -22.72 6.83
CA MET A 24 -15.77 -22.95 7.96
C MET A 24 -16.12 -22.04 9.16
N PRO A 25 -16.44 -22.62 10.34
CA PRO A 25 -16.57 -21.84 11.56
C PRO A 25 -15.36 -20.94 11.78
N GLY A 26 -15.57 -19.66 12.09
CA GLY A 26 -14.49 -18.68 12.29
C GLY A 26 -14.00 -17.97 11.01
N PHE A 27 -14.09 -18.57 9.82
CA PHE A 27 -13.62 -17.94 8.59
C PHE A 27 -14.50 -16.77 8.16
N SER A 28 -15.83 -16.92 8.25
CA SER A 28 -16.75 -15.82 7.95
C SER A 28 -16.52 -14.64 8.90
N SER A 29 -16.36 -14.88 10.21
CA SER A 29 -16.02 -13.83 11.18
C SER A 29 -14.67 -13.17 10.90
N TYR A 30 -13.71 -13.90 10.34
CA TYR A 30 -12.44 -13.35 9.90
C TYR A 30 -12.64 -12.41 8.70
N ILE A 31 -13.36 -12.84 7.66
CA ILE A 31 -13.58 -12.04 6.44
C ILE A 31 -14.38 -10.77 6.72
N VAL A 32 -15.42 -10.81 7.56
CA VAL A 32 -16.28 -9.64 7.78
C VAL A 32 -15.62 -8.49 8.55
N LYS A 33 -14.45 -8.71 9.16
CA LYS A 33 -13.66 -7.63 9.77
C LYS A 33 -13.34 -6.57 8.72
N PRO A 34 -13.56 -5.26 8.97
CA PRO A 34 -13.48 -4.23 7.94
C PRO A 34 -12.18 -4.24 7.12
N TYR A 35 -11.04 -4.41 7.79
CA TYR A 35 -9.71 -4.48 7.17
C TYR A 35 -9.55 -5.72 6.25
N ASN A 36 -10.04 -6.88 6.69
CA ASN A 36 -10.00 -8.11 5.88
C ASN A 36 -10.98 -8.03 4.71
N LYS A 37 -12.19 -7.51 4.95
CA LYS A 37 -13.23 -7.38 3.94
C LYS A 37 -12.81 -6.45 2.81
N ARG A 38 -12.16 -5.33 3.13
CA ARG A 38 -11.58 -4.40 2.15
C ARG A 38 -10.58 -5.10 1.24
N LEU A 39 -9.66 -5.87 1.83
CA LEU A 39 -8.61 -6.57 1.10
C LEU A 39 -9.21 -7.70 0.24
N PHE A 40 -10.17 -8.44 0.80
CA PHE A 40 -10.94 -9.46 0.07
C PHE A 40 -11.64 -8.87 -1.16
N TYR A 41 -12.32 -7.73 -1.02
CA TYR A 41 -12.95 -7.04 -2.14
C TYR A 41 -11.96 -6.51 -3.18
N SER A 42 -10.77 -6.05 -2.76
CA SER A 42 -9.70 -5.71 -3.68
C SER A 42 -9.25 -6.88 -4.53
N TYR A 43 -9.03 -8.05 -3.91
CA TYR A 43 -8.63 -9.24 -4.65
C TYR A 43 -9.74 -9.79 -5.55
N LEU A 44 -11.01 -9.72 -5.13
CA LEU A 44 -12.13 -10.07 -6.01
C LEU A 44 -12.22 -9.18 -7.25
N ALA A 45 -12.00 -7.87 -7.08
CA ALA A 45 -11.93 -6.92 -8.19
C ALA A 45 -10.78 -7.31 -9.14
N GLU A 46 -9.60 -7.55 -8.59
CA GLU A 46 -8.43 -7.95 -9.38
C GLU A 46 -8.63 -9.27 -10.14
N PHE A 47 -9.16 -10.30 -9.49
CA PHE A 47 -9.45 -11.58 -10.17
C PHE A 47 -10.44 -11.42 -11.32
N THR A 48 -11.49 -10.62 -11.10
CA THR A 48 -12.53 -10.39 -12.10
C THR A 48 -12.01 -9.64 -13.31
N GLU A 49 -11.05 -8.74 -13.11
CA GLU A 49 -10.52 -7.88 -14.16
C GLU A 49 -9.36 -8.51 -14.91
N ASN A 50 -8.49 -9.26 -14.23
CA ASN A 50 -7.21 -9.69 -14.79
C ASN A 50 -7.08 -11.19 -15.00
N TYR A 51 -7.81 -12.03 -14.25
CA TYR A 51 -7.48 -13.46 -14.13
C TYR A 51 -8.61 -14.44 -14.41
N THR A 52 -9.82 -13.95 -14.70
CA THR A 52 -10.99 -14.82 -14.96
C THR A 52 -11.64 -14.50 -16.31
N TYR A 53 -12.73 -13.73 -16.32
CA TYR A 53 -13.49 -13.42 -17.52
C TYR A 53 -12.64 -12.64 -18.54
N ASN A 54 -12.54 -13.17 -19.77
CA ASN A 54 -11.74 -12.61 -20.86
C ASN A 54 -10.27 -12.33 -20.49
N SER A 55 -9.71 -13.04 -19.52
CA SER A 55 -8.31 -12.87 -19.12
C SER A 55 -7.34 -13.41 -20.19
N PRO A 56 -6.42 -12.58 -20.72
CA PRO A 56 -5.37 -13.06 -21.63
C PRO A 56 -4.51 -14.15 -21.01
N ARG A 57 -4.18 -14.01 -19.71
CA ARG A 57 -3.38 -14.99 -18.97
C ARG A 57 -4.10 -16.33 -18.83
N MET A 58 -5.38 -16.31 -18.45
CA MET A 58 -6.18 -17.53 -18.33
C MET A 58 -6.35 -18.22 -19.69
N ASN A 59 -6.61 -17.45 -20.75
CA ASN A 59 -6.72 -17.98 -22.10
C ASN A 59 -5.42 -18.61 -22.59
N ALA A 60 -4.27 -17.98 -22.31
CA ALA A 60 -2.96 -18.51 -22.66
C ALA A 60 -2.64 -19.81 -21.90
N TRP A 61 -3.01 -19.89 -20.62
CA TRP A 61 -2.85 -21.11 -19.82
C TRP A 61 -3.71 -22.26 -20.35
N LEU A 62 -5.01 -22.05 -20.57
CA LEU A 62 -5.90 -23.08 -21.15
C LEU A 62 -5.41 -23.56 -22.52
N ALA A 63 -4.90 -22.64 -23.35
CA ALA A 63 -4.32 -23.01 -24.64
C ALA A 63 -3.01 -23.80 -24.49
N ALA A 64 -2.23 -23.55 -23.44
CA ALA A 64 -1.03 -24.34 -23.14
C ALA A 64 -1.40 -25.76 -22.70
N GLU A 65 -2.39 -25.91 -21.81
CA GLU A 65 -2.91 -27.22 -21.38
C GLU A 65 -3.39 -28.07 -22.58
N GLU A 66 -4.18 -27.48 -23.48
CA GLU A 66 -4.66 -28.16 -24.70
C GLU A 66 -3.51 -28.60 -25.63
N ARG A 67 -2.38 -27.89 -25.65
CA ARG A 67 -1.22 -28.25 -26.48
C ARG A 67 -0.38 -29.38 -25.90
N VAL A 68 -0.44 -29.62 -24.59
CA VAL A 68 0.41 -30.62 -23.92
C VAL A 68 -0.06 -32.03 -24.23
N SER A 69 -1.37 -32.25 -24.43
CA SER A 69 -1.89 -33.57 -24.78
C SER A 69 -3.14 -33.47 -25.63
N ASN A 70 -3.15 -34.22 -26.74
CA ASN A 70 -4.33 -34.41 -27.58
C ASN A 70 -5.24 -35.55 -27.06
N SER A 71 -4.85 -36.24 -25.99
CA SER A 71 -5.61 -37.38 -25.45
C SER A 71 -6.83 -36.94 -24.64
N TYR A 72 -6.80 -35.74 -24.06
CA TYR A 72 -7.88 -35.20 -23.25
C TYR A 72 -8.00 -33.69 -23.50
N SER A 73 -9.21 -33.21 -23.75
CA SER A 73 -9.46 -31.78 -23.89
C SER A 73 -9.32 -31.07 -22.55
N SER A 74 -8.75 -29.87 -22.57
CA SER A 74 -8.71 -28.93 -21.45
C SER A 74 -10.08 -28.36 -21.10
N ARG A 75 -11.15 -28.67 -21.87
CA ARG A 75 -12.54 -28.20 -21.68
C ARG A 75 -12.63 -26.67 -21.53
N ALA A 76 -11.81 -25.93 -22.28
CA ALA A 76 -11.65 -24.48 -22.14
C ALA A 76 -12.97 -23.68 -22.22
N SER A 77 -13.94 -24.14 -23.01
CA SER A 77 -15.26 -23.50 -23.15
C SER A 77 -16.07 -23.52 -21.86
N GLU A 78 -15.95 -24.57 -21.05
CA GLU A 78 -16.66 -24.72 -19.78
C GLU A 78 -16.14 -23.74 -18.75
N TYR A 79 -14.82 -23.64 -18.59
CA TYR A 79 -14.19 -22.67 -17.70
C TYR A 79 -14.54 -21.23 -18.08
N LYS A 80 -14.48 -20.90 -19.38
CA LYS A 80 -14.86 -19.56 -19.87
C LYS A 80 -16.33 -19.25 -19.59
N SER A 81 -17.22 -20.22 -19.79
CA SER A 81 -18.64 -20.09 -19.46
C SER A 81 -18.85 -19.90 -17.96
N PHE A 82 -18.16 -20.67 -17.11
CA PHE A 82 -18.20 -20.49 -15.66
C PHE A 82 -17.74 -19.09 -15.27
N PHE A 83 -16.60 -18.59 -15.78
CA PHE A 83 -16.11 -17.25 -15.46
C PHE A 83 -17.07 -16.15 -15.87
N SER A 84 -17.70 -16.28 -17.04
CA SER A 84 -18.72 -15.35 -17.53
C SER A 84 -19.91 -15.27 -16.55
N SER A 85 -20.43 -16.41 -16.13
CA SER A 85 -21.52 -16.48 -15.17
C SER A 85 -21.11 -16.00 -13.77
N ARG A 86 -19.95 -16.46 -13.27
CA ARG A 86 -19.42 -16.17 -11.93
C ARG A 86 -19.15 -14.68 -11.70
N ARG A 87 -18.77 -13.96 -12.76
CA ARG A 87 -18.59 -12.50 -12.73
C ARG A 87 -19.82 -11.77 -12.20
N ASN A 88 -21.03 -12.26 -12.46
CA ASN A 88 -22.25 -11.63 -11.97
C ASN A 88 -22.36 -11.72 -10.44
N THR A 89 -22.04 -12.87 -9.85
CA THR A 89 -22.00 -13.05 -8.39
C THR A 89 -20.95 -12.15 -7.75
N VAL A 90 -19.75 -12.08 -8.34
CA VAL A 90 -18.68 -11.19 -7.83
C VAL A 90 -19.11 -9.73 -7.89
N LYS A 91 -19.67 -9.28 -9.02
CA LYS A 91 -20.20 -7.92 -9.14
C LYS A 91 -21.32 -7.61 -8.15
N SER A 92 -22.19 -8.57 -7.88
CA SER A 92 -23.24 -8.42 -6.88
C SER A 92 -22.67 -8.27 -5.47
N GLU A 93 -21.67 -9.06 -5.11
CA GLU A 93 -20.99 -8.97 -3.80
C GLU A 93 -20.26 -7.64 -3.63
N LEU A 94 -19.55 -7.19 -4.66
CA LEU A 94 -18.81 -5.93 -4.65
C LEU A 94 -19.75 -4.70 -4.73
N GLY A 95 -20.95 -4.87 -5.27
CA GLY A 95 -21.97 -3.83 -5.36
C GLY A 95 -21.54 -2.58 -6.14
N THR A 96 -22.20 -1.46 -5.86
CA THR A 96 -22.02 -0.19 -6.59
C THR A 96 -20.68 0.47 -6.30
N ASN A 97 -20.05 0.17 -5.16
CA ASN A 97 -18.74 0.71 -4.81
C ASN A 97 -17.63 0.24 -5.75
N TYR A 98 -17.79 -0.94 -6.35
CA TYR A 98 -16.86 -1.41 -7.38
C TYR A 98 -17.01 -0.66 -8.71
N SER A 99 -18.24 -0.42 -9.13
CA SER A 99 -18.52 0.11 -10.48
C SER A 99 -18.63 1.62 -10.56
N ARG A 100 -18.96 2.31 -9.46
CA ARG A 100 -19.27 3.75 -9.46
C ARG A 100 -18.41 4.58 -8.52
N LYS A 101 -17.71 3.96 -7.56
CA LYS A 101 -16.90 4.74 -6.62
C LYS A 101 -15.70 5.32 -7.34
N LYS A 102 -15.51 6.63 -7.19
CA LYS A 102 -14.37 7.33 -7.77
C LYS A 102 -13.17 7.26 -6.84
N PHE A 103 -12.00 7.31 -7.45
CA PHE A 103 -10.78 7.64 -6.74
C PHE A 103 -10.73 9.17 -6.64
N GLU A 104 -10.84 9.70 -5.42
CA GLU A 104 -10.96 11.15 -5.21
C GLU A 104 -10.44 11.56 -3.83
N ILE A 105 -9.77 12.70 -3.75
CA ILE A 105 -9.42 13.41 -2.53
C ILE A 105 -10.66 14.16 -2.06
N THR A 106 -11.05 13.91 -0.82
CA THR A 106 -12.21 14.56 -0.18
C THR A 106 -11.84 15.63 0.84
N THR A 107 -10.55 15.72 1.23
CA THR A 107 -10.05 16.85 2.02
C THR A 107 -10.41 18.16 1.31
N ASN A 108 -11.03 19.09 2.04
CA ASN A 108 -11.57 20.34 1.49
C ASN A 108 -12.48 20.14 0.24
N LYS A 109 -13.17 18.99 0.15
CA LYS A 109 -13.98 18.60 -1.02
C LYS A 109 -13.17 18.56 -2.33
N GLY A 110 -11.86 18.31 -2.26
CA GLY A 110 -10.95 18.31 -3.41
C GLY A 110 -10.57 19.71 -3.90
N ASN A 111 -11.05 20.79 -3.26
CA ASN A 111 -10.72 22.15 -3.66
C ASN A 111 -9.36 22.59 -3.09
N THR A 112 -8.74 23.55 -3.77
CA THR A 112 -7.56 24.26 -3.25
C THR A 112 -7.81 24.76 -1.83
N MET A 113 -6.81 24.60 -0.96
CA MET A 113 -6.89 25.03 0.44
C MET A 113 -5.65 25.77 0.90
N ASN A 114 -5.84 26.68 1.86
CA ASN A 114 -4.75 27.22 2.66
C ASN A 114 -4.51 26.29 3.87
N PHE A 115 -3.26 26.15 4.28
CA PHE A 115 -2.88 25.30 5.40
C PHE A 115 -1.68 25.91 6.13
N ALA A 116 -1.55 25.68 7.44
CA ALA A 116 -0.50 26.30 8.24
C ALA A 116 0.52 25.30 8.79
N SER A 117 0.10 24.06 9.07
CA SER A 117 0.97 23.06 9.67
C SER A 117 1.91 22.44 8.63
N ASP A 118 3.07 21.98 9.11
CA ASP A 118 4.12 21.37 8.28
C ASP A 118 3.72 20.03 7.66
N ARG A 119 2.75 19.34 8.27
CA ARG A 119 2.27 18.04 7.80
C ARG A 119 0.77 18.01 7.69
N ILE A 120 0.29 17.43 6.60
CA ILE A 120 -1.14 17.30 6.32
C ILE A 120 -1.59 15.83 6.34
N GLU A 121 -2.84 15.63 6.78
CA GLU A 121 -3.60 14.42 6.52
C GLU A 121 -4.53 14.64 5.31
N LEU A 122 -4.37 13.85 4.26
CA LEU A 122 -5.33 13.79 3.16
C LEU A 122 -6.30 12.64 3.36
N LYS A 123 -7.59 12.90 3.16
CA LYS A 123 -8.66 11.91 3.18
C LYS A 123 -9.26 11.81 1.81
N GLY A 124 -9.71 10.63 1.45
CA GLY A 124 -10.38 10.43 0.18
C GLY A 124 -11.12 9.12 0.11
N THR A 125 -11.57 8.83 -1.10
CA THR A 125 -12.26 7.58 -1.38
C THR A 125 -11.73 6.90 -2.63
N SER A 126 -12.07 5.63 -2.80
CA SER A 126 -11.51 4.78 -3.84
C SER A 126 -12.39 3.57 -4.13
N PRO A 127 -12.44 3.10 -5.41
CA PRO A 127 -13.00 1.80 -5.75
C PRO A 127 -12.11 0.66 -5.25
N TYR A 128 -12.68 -0.55 -5.17
CA TYR A 128 -11.94 -1.72 -4.66
C TYR A 128 -10.73 -2.11 -5.52
N GLY A 129 -10.70 -1.76 -6.81
CA GLY A 129 -9.59 -2.08 -7.72
C GLY A 129 -8.26 -1.42 -7.34
N VAL A 130 -8.26 -0.38 -6.52
CA VAL A 130 -7.04 0.18 -5.91
C VAL A 130 -6.72 -0.59 -4.64
N ILE A 131 -5.48 -1.05 -4.52
CA ILE A 131 -5.01 -1.90 -3.40
C ILE A 131 -4.04 -1.12 -2.51
N LYS A 132 -3.13 -0.36 -3.12
CA LYS A 132 -2.10 0.43 -2.43
C LYS A 132 -2.23 1.90 -2.80
N LEU A 133 -1.98 2.77 -1.84
CA LEU A 133 -1.92 4.23 -2.02
C LEU A 133 -0.46 4.67 -1.95
N LYS A 134 -0.09 5.64 -2.76
CA LYS A 134 1.21 6.32 -2.74
C LYS A 134 0.98 7.80 -2.95
N VAL A 135 1.93 8.62 -2.49
CA VAL A 135 1.94 10.04 -2.80
C VAL A 135 3.24 10.33 -3.54
N GLU A 136 3.12 10.96 -4.71
CA GLU A 136 4.28 11.27 -5.55
C GLU A 136 5.19 12.26 -4.83
N GLY A 137 6.49 11.97 -4.74
CA GLY A 137 7.46 12.81 -4.02
C GLY A 137 7.45 12.68 -2.50
N HIS A 138 6.52 11.91 -1.90
CA HIS A 138 6.37 11.80 -0.45
C HIS A 138 6.50 10.33 0.03
N PRO A 139 7.72 9.76 0.05
CA PRO A 139 7.95 8.40 0.57
C PRO A 139 7.66 8.25 2.06
N GLU A 140 7.65 9.35 2.82
CA GLU A 140 7.31 9.42 4.25
C GLU A 140 5.81 9.27 4.53
N ALA A 141 4.96 9.45 3.51
CA ALA A 141 3.52 9.42 3.66
C ALA A 141 3.03 8.03 4.16
N GLN A 142 2.07 8.06 5.09
CA GLN A 142 1.54 6.86 5.75
C GLN A 142 0.08 6.62 5.36
N PRO A 143 -0.16 5.86 4.29
CA PRO A 143 -1.52 5.54 3.85
C PRO A 143 -2.16 4.49 4.75
N VAL A 144 -3.44 4.71 5.07
CA VAL A 144 -4.28 3.78 5.80
C VAL A 144 -5.67 3.70 5.17
N TRP A 145 -6.22 2.50 5.07
CA TRP A 145 -7.62 2.31 4.73
C TRP A 145 -8.47 2.52 5.99
N THR A 146 -9.35 3.52 5.98
CA THR A 146 -10.23 3.86 7.12
C THR A 146 -11.61 3.25 7.00
N GLY A 147 -11.94 2.67 5.83
CA GLY A 147 -13.17 1.94 5.60
C GLY A 147 -13.09 1.07 4.34
N LEU A 148 -14.24 0.56 3.89
CA LEU A 148 -14.31 -0.24 2.67
C LEU A 148 -13.95 0.55 1.40
N THR A 149 -14.21 1.86 1.37
CA THR A 149 -13.87 2.71 0.22
C THR A 149 -13.17 3.99 0.63
N SER A 150 -12.95 4.21 1.91
CA SER A 150 -12.36 5.42 2.46
C SER A 150 -10.92 5.17 2.87
N TRP A 151 -10.07 6.17 2.65
CA TRP A 151 -8.67 6.16 3.01
C TRP A 151 -8.25 7.49 3.65
N ALA A 152 -7.17 7.42 4.41
CA ALA A 152 -6.42 8.57 4.90
C ALA A 152 -4.94 8.38 4.61
N ILE A 153 -4.21 9.46 4.35
CA ILE A 153 -2.76 9.46 4.17
C ILE A 153 -2.20 10.52 5.10
N ASN A 154 -1.47 10.07 6.10
CA ASN A 154 -0.89 10.93 7.13
C ASN A 154 0.56 11.29 6.80
N GLY A 155 1.04 12.38 7.40
CA GLY A 155 2.46 12.69 7.45
C GLY A 155 3.05 13.24 6.16
N ILE A 156 2.22 13.68 5.20
CA ILE A 156 2.70 14.33 3.98
C ILE A 156 3.35 15.66 4.38
N GLN A 157 4.66 15.77 4.19
CA GLN A 157 5.42 16.97 4.50
C GLN A 157 5.13 18.06 3.47
N LEU A 158 4.89 19.29 3.92
CA LEU A 158 4.69 20.44 3.05
C LEU A 158 5.90 21.37 3.10
N HIS A 159 6.08 22.18 2.05
CA HIS A 159 6.96 23.36 2.00
C HIS A 159 6.14 24.65 1.94
N GLU A 160 6.73 25.80 2.19
CA GLU A 160 6.06 27.10 2.15
C GLU A 160 5.54 27.44 0.74
N GLY A 161 4.35 28.03 0.67
CA GLY A 161 3.73 28.45 -0.59
C GLY A 161 2.88 27.37 -1.27
N GLY A 162 2.56 27.63 -2.53
CA GLY A 162 1.64 26.81 -3.32
C GLY A 162 2.30 25.55 -3.88
N GLN A 163 1.75 24.38 -3.54
CA GLN A 163 2.21 23.08 -4.01
C GLN A 163 1.06 22.16 -4.42
N THR A 164 1.34 21.20 -5.30
CA THR A 164 0.39 20.17 -5.71
C THR A 164 0.78 18.84 -5.08
N VAL A 165 -0.12 18.27 -4.29
CA VAL A 165 0.05 16.92 -3.72
C VAL A 165 -0.76 15.94 -4.56
N LYS A 166 -0.06 15.00 -5.20
CA LYS A 166 -0.65 13.99 -6.08
C LYS A 166 -0.66 12.62 -5.43
N VAL A 167 -1.86 12.06 -5.27
CA VAL A 167 -2.08 10.73 -4.70
C VAL A 167 -2.30 9.73 -5.83
N LEU A 168 -1.58 8.62 -5.78
CA LEU A 168 -1.64 7.52 -6.73
C LEU A 168 -2.31 6.30 -6.07
N GLY A 169 -3.34 5.76 -6.72
CA GLY A 169 -3.90 4.46 -6.43
C GLY A 169 -3.30 3.39 -7.34
N THR A 170 -2.70 2.36 -6.76
CA THR A 170 -2.02 1.27 -7.48
C THR A 170 -2.64 -0.10 -7.19
N ASP A 171 -2.45 -1.05 -8.10
CA ASP A 171 -2.77 -2.46 -7.88
C ASP A 171 -1.75 -3.14 -6.93
N GLN A 172 -1.84 -4.46 -6.77
CA GLN A 172 -0.89 -5.20 -5.93
C GLN A 172 0.55 -5.19 -6.49
N TRP A 173 0.70 -5.08 -7.80
CA TRP A 173 1.97 -5.09 -8.53
C TRP A 173 2.64 -3.71 -8.59
N GLY A 174 1.91 -2.67 -8.18
CA GLY A 174 2.39 -1.29 -8.19
C GLY A 174 2.04 -0.51 -9.46
N SER A 175 1.25 -1.09 -10.38
CA SER A 175 0.77 -0.39 -11.57
C SER A 175 -0.25 0.67 -11.17
N VAL A 176 -0.09 1.89 -11.68
CA VAL A 176 -1.03 2.99 -11.41
C VAL A 176 -2.37 2.71 -12.09
N ARG A 177 -3.44 2.77 -11.30
CA ARG A 177 -4.83 2.58 -11.76
C ARG A 177 -5.63 3.86 -11.75
N SER A 178 -5.32 4.75 -10.82
CA SER A 178 -6.01 6.00 -10.61
C SER A 178 -5.09 6.98 -9.95
N GLN A 179 -5.37 8.26 -10.12
CA GLN A 179 -4.66 9.34 -9.47
C GLN A 179 -5.63 10.49 -9.23
N ASP A 180 -5.36 11.27 -8.22
CA ASP A 180 -6.02 12.54 -7.97
C ASP A 180 -5.04 13.49 -7.29
N GLU A 181 -5.28 14.79 -7.40
CA GLU A 181 -4.36 15.81 -6.88
C GLU A 181 -5.11 16.95 -6.21
N ILE A 182 -4.46 17.57 -5.23
CA ILE A 182 -4.98 18.74 -4.53
C ILE A 182 -3.89 19.82 -4.45
N LYS A 183 -4.30 21.07 -4.68
CA LYS A 183 -3.43 22.23 -4.48
C LYS A 183 -3.54 22.72 -3.04
N ILE A 184 -2.40 22.88 -2.39
CA ILE A 184 -2.29 23.36 -1.02
C ILE A 184 -1.36 24.56 -1.01
N ASN A 185 -1.80 25.65 -0.40
CA ASN A 185 -0.95 26.81 -0.16
C ASN A 185 -0.59 26.85 1.32
N LYS A 186 0.67 26.52 1.65
CA LYS A 186 1.15 26.52 3.03
C LYS A 186 1.58 27.93 3.43
N SER A 187 1.12 28.41 4.58
CA SER A 187 1.67 29.62 5.20
C SER A 187 2.85 29.28 6.12
N GLY A 188 3.94 30.04 5.99
CA GLY A 188 5.11 29.93 6.85
C GLY A 188 6.03 28.77 6.48
N ASN A 189 7.31 28.98 6.76
CA ASN A 189 8.38 27.99 6.60
C ASN A 189 8.11 26.72 7.42
N SER A 190 8.52 25.58 6.88
CA SER A 190 8.39 24.25 7.50
C SER A 190 9.68 23.84 8.19
N ALA A 191 9.59 23.24 9.38
CA ALA A 191 10.79 22.77 10.06
C ALA A 191 11.52 21.65 9.29
N PRO A 192 12.86 21.54 9.39
CA PRO A 192 13.62 20.42 8.89
C PRO A 192 13.08 19.06 9.37
N VAL A 193 13.11 18.06 8.49
CA VAL A 193 12.74 16.68 8.80
C VAL A 193 14.00 15.87 9.09
N ALA A 194 14.16 15.47 10.34
CA ALA A 194 15.24 14.58 10.77
C ALA A 194 14.88 13.11 10.46
N ILE A 195 15.75 12.43 9.71
CA ILE A 195 15.64 11.00 9.41
C ILE A 195 16.93 10.34 9.88
N LEU A 196 16.83 9.50 10.91
CA LEU A 196 17.97 8.78 11.48
C LEU A 196 17.86 7.28 11.22
N LYS A 197 18.87 6.72 10.56
CA LYS A 197 19.04 5.28 10.34
C LYS A 197 20.18 4.74 11.18
N SER A 198 20.12 3.44 11.47
CA SER A 198 21.18 2.74 12.18
C SER A 198 21.68 1.53 11.40
N GLN A 199 22.94 1.18 11.65
CA GLN A 199 23.52 -0.10 11.26
C GLN A 199 24.15 -0.75 12.51
N PRO A 200 23.67 -1.94 12.92
CA PRO A 200 22.54 -2.69 12.35
C PRO A 200 21.20 -1.98 12.57
N ALA A 201 20.24 -2.20 11.66
CA ALA A 201 18.89 -1.63 11.73
C ALA A 201 18.08 -2.09 12.97
N SER A 202 18.58 -3.09 13.70
CA SER A 202 18.04 -3.50 14.99
C SER A 202 18.26 -2.46 16.08
N TRP A 203 19.17 -1.48 15.88
CA TRP A 203 19.65 -0.55 16.91
C TRP A 203 20.33 -1.21 18.11
N ASN A 204 20.58 -2.51 18.02
CA ASN A 204 21.16 -3.30 19.09
C ASN A 204 22.51 -3.83 18.61
N VAL A 205 23.56 -3.51 19.36
CA VAL A 205 24.92 -4.02 19.17
C VAL A 205 25.44 -4.59 20.48
N PRO A 206 26.32 -5.61 20.45
CA PRO A 206 27.12 -5.98 21.60
C PRO A 206 27.98 -4.82 22.11
N THR A 207 28.37 -4.82 23.38
CA THR A 207 29.17 -3.75 23.99
C THR A 207 30.60 -3.63 23.44
N ASP A 208 31.07 -4.61 22.67
CA ASP A 208 32.36 -4.56 21.98
C ASP A 208 32.24 -4.09 20.51
N SER A 209 31.05 -3.70 20.08
CA SER A 209 30.72 -3.33 18.70
C SER A 209 30.32 -1.85 18.57
N VAL A 210 30.33 -1.36 17.34
CA VAL A 210 29.98 0.04 17.00
C VAL A 210 28.56 0.10 16.45
N LEU A 211 27.75 1.01 16.98
CA LEU A 211 26.47 1.38 16.38
C LEU A 211 26.69 2.56 15.44
N GLN A 212 26.52 2.34 14.13
CA GLN A 212 26.62 3.42 13.15
C GLN A 212 25.27 4.10 12.99
N LEU A 213 25.30 5.44 12.98
CA LEU A 213 24.14 6.32 12.85
C LEU A 213 24.29 7.17 11.58
N ASP A 214 23.24 7.21 10.78
CA ASP A 214 23.21 7.89 9.49
C ASP A 214 21.97 8.77 9.36
N ALA A 215 22.19 10.09 9.34
CA ALA A 215 21.17 11.11 9.21
C ALA A 215 21.10 11.75 7.82
N ARG A 216 21.83 11.20 6.82
CA ARG A 216 21.96 11.80 5.48
C ARG A 216 20.66 11.91 4.69
N GLU A 217 19.63 11.17 5.08
CA GLU A 217 18.29 11.28 4.47
C GLU A 217 17.44 12.40 5.08
N SER A 218 17.93 13.09 6.12
CA SER A 218 17.28 14.29 6.64
C SER A 218 17.28 15.38 5.57
N TYR A 219 16.22 16.18 5.54
CA TYR A 219 16.07 17.24 4.56
C TYR A 219 15.34 18.45 5.15
N ASP A 220 15.60 19.62 4.59
CA ASP A 220 14.78 20.80 4.82
C ASP A 220 13.70 20.86 3.72
N PRO A 221 12.40 20.97 4.06
CA PRO A 221 11.35 21.04 3.05
C PRO A 221 11.48 22.23 2.10
N GLU A 222 12.12 23.32 2.54
CA GLU A 222 12.39 24.51 1.72
C GLU A 222 13.70 24.39 0.91
N GLY A 223 14.41 23.27 1.01
CA GLY A 223 15.66 23.00 0.30
C GLY A 223 16.90 23.67 0.89
N GLN A 224 16.82 24.18 2.13
CA GLN A 224 17.95 24.78 2.81
C GLN A 224 18.98 23.74 3.29
N ALA A 225 20.24 24.15 3.39
CA ALA A 225 21.29 23.29 3.92
C ALA A 225 21.08 23.02 5.42
N LEU A 226 21.22 21.76 5.82
CA LEU A 226 21.08 21.34 7.21
C LEU A 226 22.38 21.48 7.99
N VAL A 227 22.26 21.87 9.26
CA VAL A 227 23.33 21.78 10.27
C VAL A 227 22.93 20.69 11.26
N PHE A 228 23.83 19.76 11.54
CA PHE A 228 23.60 18.68 12.49
C PHE A 228 24.47 18.90 13.72
N ASP A 229 23.86 18.71 14.89
CA ASP A 229 24.56 18.67 16.17
C ASP A 229 24.25 17.33 16.85
N TRP A 230 25.28 16.69 17.38
CA TRP A 230 25.22 15.33 17.90
C TRP A 230 25.61 15.33 19.37
N SER A 231 24.75 14.80 20.21
CA SER A 231 25.02 14.67 21.64
C SER A 231 24.50 13.34 22.19
N ALA A 232 25.12 12.87 23.28
CA ALA A 232 24.68 11.70 24.04
C ALA A 232 24.59 12.07 25.52
N SER A 233 23.59 11.52 26.23
CA SER A 233 23.32 11.84 27.64
C SER A 233 24.08 10.96 28.64
N HIS A 234 24.61 9.81 28.22
CA HIS A 234 25.28 8.83 29.08
C HIS A 234 26.76 8.66 28.68
N LEU A 235 27.50 9.77 28.63
CA LEU A 235 28.90 9.82 28.15
C LEU A 235 29.90 9.04 29.02
N LYS A 236 29.50 8.55 30.20
CA LYS A 236 30.35 7.69 31.06
C LYS A 236 30.45 6.26 30.56
N GLU A 237 29.52 5.83 29.71
CA GLU A 237 29.41 4.46 29.19
C GLU A 237 29.49 4.40 27.67
N ILE A 238 29.26 5.54 27.00
CA ILE A 238 29.16 5.64 25.54
C ILE A 238 29.93 6.87 25.07
N GLU A 239 30.85 6.67 24.13
CA GLU A 239 31.47 7.73 23.35
C GLU A 239 30.69 7.89 22.03
N LEU A 240 30.22 9.11 21.76
CA LEU A 240 29.63 9.47 20.47
C LEU A 240 30.69 10.17 19.61
N ARG A 241 30.96 9.62 18.42
CA ARG A 241 31.96 10.11 17.47
C ARG A 241 31.27 10.58 16.19
N PRO A 242 30.88 11.87 16.07
CA PRO A 242 30.36 12.42 14.83
C PRO A 242 31.43 12.39 13.74
N TYR A 243 31.05 12.05 12.51
CA TYR A 243 31.96 12.05 11.37
C TYR A 243 31.24 12.45 10.07
N GLY A 244 31.86 13.36 9.32
CA GLY A 244 31.13 14.10 8.29
C GLY A 244 30.02 14.98 8.90
N GLN A 245 29.19 15.58 8.04
CA GLN A 245 28.13 16.49 8.52
C GLN A 245 26.92 15.75 9.13
N ALA A 246 26.61 14.52 8.71
CA ALA A 246 25.33 13.88 9.04
C ALA A 246 25.46 12.42 9.51
N ARG A 247 26.60 12.01 10.09
CA ARG A 247 26.79 10.65 10.62
C ARG A 247 27.48 10.69 11.97
N ALA A 248 27.26 9.63 12.75
CA ALA A 248 27.94 9.42 14.03
C ALA A 248 28.12 7.93 14.32
N GLU A 249 29.15 7.61 15.11
CA GLU A 249 29.36 6.28 15.67
C GLU A 249 29.15 6.35 17.18
N ALA A 250 28.36 5.43 17.73
CA ALA A 250 28.28 5.22 19.16
C ALA A 250 29.10 3.98 19.54
N VAL A 251 30.03 4.16 20.47
CA VAL A 251 30.96 3.13 20.94
C VAL A 251 30.85 3.03 22.45
N PHE A 252 30.72 1.82 22.99
CA PHE A 252 30.69 1.63 24.44
C PHE A 252 32.11 1.72 25.01
N THR A 253 32.27 2.57 26.03
CA THR A 253 33.53 2.71 26.76
C THR A 253 33.66 1.54 27.73
N ARG A 254 34.81 0.85 27.69
CA ARG A 254 35.16 -0.20 28.66
C ARG A 254 35.53 0.38 30.01
#